data_AF-A0A363NK02-F1
#
_entry.id   AF-A0A363NK02-F1
#
_cell.length_a   1.000
_cell.length_b   1.000
_cell.length_c   1.000
_cell.angle_alpha   90.00
_cell.angle_beta   90.00
_cell.angle_gamma   90.00
#
_symmetry.space_group_name_H-M   'P 1'
#
loop_
_entity.id
_entity.type
_entity.pdbx_description
1 polymer ?
#
loop_
_entity_poly.entity_id
_entity_poly.type
_entity_poly.pdbx_seq_one_letter_code
_entity_poly.pdbx_strand_id
1 'polypeptide(L)'
;MQARQKFRILSICLLFVIQALFLVAIFVENTSSYIVLSFIGLLSLFMLYSYFKSPIHHHIHEYESIKIAVWVPVGAIASYYFNQIFGLGPVMGAALTGTLASFIPNINKKSGYLPHLPAAVYCGAFVGMSSAQVAHGFSFILTASVFTAIFLVISKSLLNGIGGKLGTLAFLGVSMTYLLLYLFK
;
A
#
# COMPACT_ATOMS: atom_id res chain seq x y z
N MET A 1 24.78 -7.39 10.76
CA MET A 1 24.64 -6.20 9.88
C MET A 1 24.69 -6.53 8.39
N GLN A 2 25.62 -7.38 7.90
CA GLN A 2 25.74 -7.70 6.46
C GLN A 2 24.49 -8.37 5.83
N ALA A 3 23.78 -9.24 6.54
CA ALA A 3 22.59 -9.92 6.02
C ALA A 3 21.42 -8.96 5.71
N ARG A 4 21.17 -7.97 6.58
CA ARG A 4 20.13 -6.94 6.36
C ARG A 4 20.45 -6.04 5.17
N GLN A 5 21.72 -5.73 4.95
CA GLN A 5 22.16 -4.89 3.83
C GLN A 5 22.06 -5.63 2.50
N LYS A 6 22.43 -6.92 2.45
CA LYS A 6 22.22 -7.79 1.28
C LYS A 6 20.72 -7.94 0.97
N PHE A 7 19.88 -8.15 1.99
CA PHE A 7 18.43 -8.23 1.82
C PHE A 7 17.84 -6.92 1.28
N ARG A 8 18.30 -5.76 1.77
CA ARG A 8 17.88 -4.45 1.26
C ARG A 8 18.20 -4.29 -0.23
N ILE A 9 19.43 -4.60 -0.63
CA ILE A 9 19.84 -4.52 -2.04
C ILE A 9 19.00 -5.47 -2.90
N LEU A 10 18.73 -6.68 -2.38
CA LEU A 10 17.87 -7.65 -3.06
C LEU A 10 16.44 -7.11 -3.24
N SER A 11 15.82 -6.54 -2.20
CA SER A 11 14.47 -5.95 -2.29
C SER A 11 14.41 -4.78 -3.27
N ILE A 12 15.43 -3.90 -3.28
CA ILE A 12 15.53 -2.79 -4.24
C ILE A 12 15.64 -3.32 -5.66
N CYS A 13 16.53 -4.29 -5.88
CA CYS A 13 16.74 -4.89 -7.18
C CYS A 13 15.46 -5.56 -7.68
N LEU A 14 14.77 -6.32 -6.82
CA LEU A 14 13.48 -6.94 -7.12
C LEU A 14 12.42 -5.90 -7.49
N LEU A 15 12.26 -4.83 -6.70
CA LEU A 15 11.30 -3.76 -6.99
C LEU A 15 11.60 -3.09 -8.33
N PHE A 16 12.88 -2.83 -8.63
CA PHE A 16 13.30 -2.22 -9.88
C PHE A 16 13.04 -3.15 -11.08
N VAL A 17 13.28 -4.46 -10.93
CA VAL A 17 12.98 -5.46 -11.96
C VAL A 17 11.48 -5.53 -12.22
N ILE A 18 10.64 -5.60 -11.18
CA ILE A 18 9.17 -5.61 -11.33
C ILE A 18 8.69 -4.32 -12.01
N GLN A 19 9.23 -3.16 -11.61
CA GLN A 19 8.90 -1.88 -12.22
C GLN A 19 9.28 -1.84 -13.70
N ALA A 20 10.47 -2.33 -14.06
CA ALA A 20 10.94 -2.39 -15.45
C ALA A 20 10.07 -3.33 -16.29
N LEU A 21 9.67 -4.48 -15.74
CA LEU A 21 8.75 -5.41 -16.42
C LEU A 21 7.38 -4.76 -16.69
N PHE A 22 6.82 -4.03 -15.72
CA PHE A 22 5.57 -3.27 -15.93
C PHE A 22 5.72 -2.20 -17.01
N LEU A 23 6.85 -1.49 -17.03
CA LEU A 23 7.14 -0.45 -18.01
C LEU A 23 7.26 -1.04 -19.42
N VAL A 24 7.90 -2.19 -19.55
CA VAL A 24 8.00 -2.95 -20.81
C VAL A 24 6.63 -3.46 -21.24
N ALA A 25 5.82 -4.02 -20.33
CA ALA A 25 4.46 -4.47 -20.65
C ALA A 25 3.59 -3.30 -21.18
N ILE A 26 3.63 -2.15 -20.51
CA ILE A 26 2.93 -0.94 -20.96
C ILE A 26 3.45 -0.47 -22.31
N PHE A 27 4.77 -0.53 -22.56
CA PHE A 27 5.35 -0.17 -23.85
C PHE A 27 4.87 -1.07 -25.00
N VAL A 28 4.79 -2.38 -24.73
CA VAL A 28 4.30 -3.38 -25.70
C VAL A 28 2.83 -3.17 -26.00
N GLU A 29 2.04 -2.81 -25.00
CA GLU A 29 0.57 -2.71 -25.09
C GLU A 29 0.09 -1.32 -25.56
N ASN A 30 0.84 -0.25 -25.29
CA ASN A 30 0.48 1.14 -25.61
C ASN A 30 1.59 1.84 -26.43
N THR A 31 1.76 1.42 -27.68
CA THR A 31 2.70 2.00 -28.65
C THR A 31 2.37 3.43 -29.11
N SER A 32 1.21 3.98 -28.74
CA SER A 32 0.70 5.24 -29.31
C SER A 32 1.04 6.52 -28.54
N SER A 33 1.57 6.46 -27.32
CA SER A 33 1.86 7.68 -26.53
C SER A 33 3.23 7.68 -25.86
N TYR A 34 4.21 8.26 -26.56
CA TYR A 34 5.56 8.51 -26.03
C TYR A 34 5.58 9.38 -24.76
N ILE A 35 4.55 10.22 -24.57
CA ILE A 35 4.40 11.10 -23.40
C ILE A 35 4.19 10.26 -22.13
N VAL A 36 3.31 9.26 -22.18
CA VAL A 36 3.04 8.37 -21.04
C VAL A 36 4.31 7.60 -20.67
N LEU A 37 5.05 7.13 -21.68
CA LEU A 37 6.28 6.39 -21.46
C LEU A 37 7.38 7.25 -20.81
N SER A 38 7.56 8.48 -21.30
CA SER A 38 8.52 9.44 -20.75
C SER A 38 8.18 9.81 -19.30
N PHE A 39 6.90 10.04 -19.01
CA PHE A 39 6.45 10.36 -17.66
C PHE A 39 6.68 9.20 -16.67
N ILE A 40 6.37 7.96 -17.06
CA ILE A 40 6.63 6.78 -16.21
C ILE A 40 8.14 6.55 -16.03
N GLY A 41 8.94 6.75 -17.07
CA GLY A 41 10.40 6.69 -16.99
C GLY A 41 11.00 7.75 -16.05
N LEU A 42 10.46 8.96 -16.05
CA LEU A 42 10.87 10.01 -15.10
C LEU A 42 10.49 9.64 -13.66
N LEU A 43 9.27 9.15 -13.44
CA LEU A 43 8.81 8.71 -12.12
C LEU A 43 9.66 7.56 -11.57
N SER A 44 10.06 6.60 -12.41
CA SER A 44 10.89 5.48 -12.00
C SER A 44 12.30 5.93 -11.60
N LEU A 45 12.88 6.91 -12.32
CA LEU A 45 14.16 7.51 -11.98
C LEU A 45 14.10 8.30 -10.68
N PHE A 46 13.03 9.06 -10.45
CA PHE A 46 12.79 9.76 -9.18
C PHE A 46 12.62 8.80 -8.00
N MET A 47 11.89 7.69 -8.20
CA MET A 47 11.76 6.62 -7.20
C MET A 47 13.12 6.02 -6.88
N LEU A 48 13.93 5.69 -7.89
CA LEU A 48 15.28 5.16 -7.71
C LEU A 48 16.16 6.14 -6.93
N TYR A 49 16.16 7.42 -7.32
CA TYR A 49 16.89 8.49 -6.63
C TYR A 49 16.46 8.62 -5.17
N SER A 50 15.15 8.65 -4.92
CA SER A 50 14.59 8.71 -3.56
C SER A 50 15.01 7.50 -2.73
N TYR A 51 15.10 6.32 -3.33
CA TYR A 51 15.52 5.11 -2.64
C TYR A 51 17.01 5.13 -2.26
N PHE A 52 17.87 5.66 -3.14
CA PHE A 52 19.30 5.82 -2.83
C PHE A 52 19.55 6.90 -1.78
N LYS A 53 18.79 7.99 -1.83
CA LYS A 53 19.01 9.14 -0.95
C LYS A 53 18.35 9.00 0.42
N SER A 54 17.26 8.24 0.55
CA SER A 54 16.53 8.13 1.80
C SER A 54 17.37 7.42 2.87
N PRO A 55 17.91 8.15 3.87
CA PRO A 55 18.52 7.50 5.01
C PRO A 55 17.39 6.84 5.80
N ILE A 56 17.54 5.56 6.13
CA ILE A 56 16.54 4.87 6.95
C ILE A 56 16.56 5.52 8.34
N HIS A 57 15.68 6.49 8.56
CA HIS A 57 15.36 6.97 9.89
C HIS A 57 14.62 5.84 10.61
N HIS A 58 15.38 4.98 11.30
CA HIS A 58 14.85 4.11 12.34
C HIS A 58 14.40 5.00 13.51
N HIS A 59 13.24 5.64 13.38
CA HIS A 59 12.50 6.04 14.58
C HIS A 59 11.74 4.82 15.06
N ILE A 60 12.28 4.21 16.10
CA ILE A 60 11.76 3.08 16.85
C ILE A 60 10.51 3.59 17.58
N HIS A 61 9.39 3.77 16.88
CA HIS A 61 8.13 4.14 17.51
C HIS A 61 7.11 3.05 17.24
N GLU A 62 7.16 2.07 18.13
CA GLU A 62 6.33 0.87 18.25
C GLU A 62 4.83 1.16 18.51
N TYR A 63 4.21 1.99 17.68
CA TYR A 63 2.76 2.15 17.71
C TYR A 63 2.15 1.49 16.46
N GLU A 64 2.29 0.17 16.36
CA GLU A 64 1.24 -0.68 15.76
C GLU A 64 0.33 -1.15 16.89
N SER A 65 -0.24 -0.17 17.60
CA SER A 65 -1.28 -0.45 18.58
C SER A 65 -2.55 -0.85 17.85
N ILE A 66 -3.36 -1.70 18.48
CA ILE A 66 -4.70 -2.08 18.01
C ILE A 66 -5.52 -0.84 17.60
N LYS A 67 -5.34 0.28 18.31
CA LYS A 67 -5.98 1.59 18.05
C LYS A 67 -5.65 2.18 16.67
N ILE A 68 -4.53 1.83 16.06
CA ILE A 68 -4.10 2.33 14.75
C ILE A 68 -4.59 1.40 13.65
N ALA A 69 -4.61 0.09 13.89
CA ALA A 69 -5.14 -0.90 12.96
C ALA A 69 -6.64 -0.69 12.66
N VAL A 70 -7.41 -0.09 13.57
CA VAL A 70 -8.82 0.30 13.35
C VAL A 70 -8.99 1.30 12.20
N TRP A 71 -7.94 2.04 11.81
CA TRP A 71 -7.99 2.96 10.67
C TRP A 71 -7.82 2.27 9.30
N VAL A 72 -7.44 0.99 9.27
CA VAL A 72 -7.32 0.21 8.03
C VAL A 72 -8.68 0.10 7.32
N PRO A 73 -9.79 -0.30 7.97
CA PRO A 73 -11.12 -0.25 7.36
C PRO A 73 -11.51 1.12 6.80
N VAL A 74 -11.18 2.20 7.50
CA VAL A 74 -11.51 3.57 7.06
C VAL A 74 -10.81 3.88 5.74
N GLY A 75 -9.51 3.57 5.62
CA GLY A 75 -8.77 3.72 4.38
C GLY A 75 -9.27 2.83 3.25
N ALA A 76 -9.67 1.59 3.56
CA ALA A 76 -10.20 0.65 2.58
C ALA A 76 -11.53 1.14 2.00
N ILE A 77 -12.46 1.59 2.84
CA ILE A 77 -13.75 2.13 2.40
C ILE A 77 -13.54 3.43 1.60
N ALA A 78 -12.69 4.34 2.07
CA ALA A 78 -12.43 5.59 1.37
C ALA A 78 -11.85 5.35 -0.04
N SER A 79 -10.84 4.49 -0.13
CA SER A 79 -10.22 4.11 -1.43
C SER A 79 -11.23 3.42 -2.34
N TYR A 80 -12.02 2.48 -1.81
CA TYR A 80 -13.07 1.80 -2.58
C TYR A 80 -14.16 2.76 -3.05
N TYR A 81 -14.55 3.74 -2.22
CA TYR A 81 -15.51 4.79 -2.58
C TYR A 81 -14.97 5.66 -3.73
N PHE A 82 -13.72 6.12 -3.64
CA PHE A 82 -13.08 6.87 -4.72
C PHE A 82 -12.92 6.06 -6.01
N ASN A 83 -12.64 4.77 -5.90
CA ASN A 83 -12.51 3.87 -7.04
C ASN A 83 -13.87 3.63 -7.73
N GLN A 84 -14.90 3.23 -6.97
CA GLN A 84 -16.18 2.78 -7.54
C GLN A 84 -17.16 3.92 -7.84
N ILE A 85 -17.27 4.92 -6.97
CA ILE A 85 -18.30 5.96 -7.09
C ILE A 85 -17.79 7.13 -7.91
N PHE A 86 -16.56 7.58 -7.68
CA PHE A 86 -15.96 8.66 -8.45
C PHE A 86 -15.30 8.19 -9.76
N GLY A 87 -15.22 6.87 -9.99
CA GLY A 87 -14.65 6.32 -11.22
C GLY A 87 -13.18 6.69 -11.44
N LEU A 88 -12.46 7.08 -10.38
CA LEU A 88 -11.06 7.51 -10.48
C LEU A 88 -10.12 6.34 -10.82
N GLY A 89 -10.62 5.10 -10.71
CA GLY A 89 -9.84 3.88 -10.85
C GLY A 89 -9.06 3.54 -9.58
N PRO A 90 -8.51 2.32 -9.51
CA PRO A 90 -7.92 1.79 -8.27
C PRO A 90 -6.70 2.61 -7.83
N VAL A 91 -5.79 2.92 -8.75
CA VAL A 91 -4.53 3.60 -8.43
C VAL A 91 -4.77 5.03 -7.94
N MET A 92 -5.59 5.82 -8.65
CA MET A 92 -5.86 7.21 -8.26
C MET A 92 -6.69 7.28 -6.97
N GLY A 93 -7.65 6.37 -6.77
CA GLY A 93 -8.45 6.32 -5.55
C GLY A 93 -7.60 6.06 -4.29
N ALA A 94 -6.64 5.13 -4.38
CA ALA A 94 -5.71 4.90 -3.28
C ALA A 94 -4.68 6.01 -3.11
N ALA A 95 -4.17 6.58 -4.20
CA ALA A 95 -3.27 7.72 -4.15
C ALA A 95 -3.93 8.90 -3.43
N LEU A 96 -5.15 9.26 -3.81
CA LEU A 96 -5.93 10.32 -3.16
C LEU A 96 -6.16 10.03 -1.67
N THR A 97 -6.57 8.80 -1.34
CA THR A 97 -6.77 8.37 0.06
C THR A 97 -5.48 8.52 0.87
N GLY A 98 -4.35 8.06 0.33
CA GLY A 98 -3.03 8.17 0.96
C GLY A 98 -2.55 9.61 1.12
N THR A 99 -2.76 10.44 0.11
CA THR A 99 -2.44 11.88 0.14
C THR A 99 -3.24 12.59 1.21
N LEU A 100 -4.56 12.36 1.28
CA LEU A 100 -5.41 12.93 2.32
C LEU A 100 -4.97 12.46 3.72
N ALA A 101 -4.64 11.18 3.86
CA ALA A 101 -4.14 10.64 5.11
C ALA A 101 -2.80 11.25 5.55
N SER A 102 -1.94 11.63 4.60
CA SER A 102 -0.64 12.25 4.88
C SER A 102 -0.75 13.60 5.60
N PHE A 103 -1.88 14.30 5.48
CA PHE A 103 -2.12 15.56 6.19
C PHE A 103 -2.61 15.38 7.64
N ILE A 104 -3.03 14.19 8.05
CA ILE A 104 -3.53 13.90 9.41
C ILE A 104 -2.53 14.33 10.51
N PRO A 105 -1.21 14.05 10.41
CA PRO A 105 -0.23 14.47 11.42
C PRO A 105 -0.10 15.99 11.57
N ASN A 106 -0.50 16.76 10.55
CA ASN A 106 -0.38 18.22 10.57
C ASN A 106 -1.45 18.88 11.48
N ILE A 107 -2.54 18.15 11.78
CA ILE A 107 -3.62 18.63 12.66
C ILE A 107 -3.11 18.84 14.10
N ASN A 108 -2.23 17.94 14.59
CA ASN A 108 -1.63 18.08 15.90
C ASN A 108 -0.24 17.43 15.95
N LYS A 109 0.78 18.24 15.62
CA LYS A 109 2.19 17.82 15.57
C LYS A 109 2.76 17.37 16.94
N LYS A 110 2.11 17.73 18.06
CA LYS A 110 2.56 17.36 19.41
C LYS A 110 2.06 15.99 19.86
N SER A 111 1.15 15.36 19.11
CA SER A 111 0.61 14.04 19.46
C SER A 111 1.49 12.92 18.93
N GLY A 112 1.87 11.98 19.80
CA GLY A 112 2.58 10.76 19.41
C GLY A 112 1.73 9.76 18.62
N TYR A 113 0.41 9.96 18.49
CA TYR A 113 -0.50 9.01 17.83
C TYR A 113 -0.71 9.33 16.34
N LEU A 114 -0.98 10.60 16.01
CA LEU A 114 -1.35 11.03 14.65
C LEU A 114 -0.33 10.71 13.54
N PRO A 115 0.99 10.77 13.79
CA PRO A 115 2.01 10.40 12.79
C PRO A 115 1.90 8.97 12.24
N HIS A 116 1.21 8.06 12.95
CA HIS A 116 1.12 6.65 12.59
C HIS A 116 -0.14 6.28 11.80
N LEU A 117 -1.17 7.13 11.83
CA LEU A 117 -2.41 6.91 11.09
C LEU A 117 -2.21 6.82 9.57
N PRO A 118 -1.37 7.65 8.92
CA PRO A 118 -1.21 7.60 7.47
C PRO A 118 -0.81 6.22 6.96
N ALA A 119 0.05 5.50 7.69
CA ALA A 119 0.51 4.16 7.28
C ALA A 119 -0.63 3.13 7.33
N ALA A 120 -1.47 3.16 8.37
CA ALA A 120 -2.61 2.26 8.51
C ALA A 120 -3.72 2.58 7.50
N VAL A 121 -4.04 3.86 7.31
CA VAL A 121 -5.02 4.30 6.30
C VAL A 121 -4.55 3.91 4.90
N TYR A 122 -3.27 4.10 4.59
CA TYR A 122 -2.72 3.71 3.29
C TYR A 122 -2.66 2.18 3.11
N CYS A 123 -2.42 1.42 4.18
CA CYS A 123 -2.57 -0.04 4.16
C CYS A 123 -3.99 -0.47 3.78
N GLY A 124 -4.99 0.17 4.38
CA GLY A 124 -6.39 0.00 4.01
C GLY A 124 -6.66 0.38 2.56
N ALA A 125 -6.08 1.48 2.08
CA ALA A 125 -6.27 1.94 0.71
C ALA A 125 -5.87 0.87 -0.33
N PHE A 126 -4.84 0.06 -0.05
CA PHE A 126 -4.46 -1.10 -0.89
C PHE A 126 -5.54 -2.17 -0.95
N VAL A 127 -6.24 -2.44 0.16
CA VAL A 127 -7.40 -3.35 0.17
C VAL A 127 -8.52 -2.79 -0.71
N GLY A 128 -8.79 -1.49 -0.63
CA GLY A 128 -9.82 -0.81 -1.42
C GLY A 128 -9.53 -0.72 -2.93
N MET A 129 -8.28 -0.92 -3.36
CA MET A 129 -7.90 -1.01 -4.78
C MET A 129 -8.30 -2.33 -5.45
N SER A 130 -8.76 -3.32 -4.67
CA SER A 130 -9.11 -4.63 -5.22
C SER A 130 -10.15 -4.50 -6.34
N SER A 131 -9.96 -5.28 -7.41
CA SER A 131 -10.90 -5.29 -8.54
C SER A 131 -12.30 -5.68 -8.07
N ALA A 132 -13.33 -4.99 -8.58
CA ALA A 132 -14.73 -5.30 -8.30
C ALA A 132 -15.15 -6.71 -8.75
N GLN A 133 -14.40 -7.32 -9.69
CA GLN A 133 -14.60 -8.70 -10.14
C GLN A 133 -14.20 -9.74 -9.08
N VAL A 134 -13.29 -9.37 -8.17
CA VAL A 134 -12.80 -10.25 -7.10
C VAL A 134 -13.45 -9.85 -5.77
N ALA A 135 -13.54 -8.54 -5.51
CA ALA A 135 -14.13 -7.98 -4.32
C ALA A 135 -15.57 -7.52 -4.59
N HIS A 136 -16.52 -8.44 -4.38
CA HIS A 136 -17.94 -8.15 -4.57
C HIS A 136 -18.50 -7.31 -3.40
N GLY A 137 -18.47 -5.99 -3.59
CA GLY A 137 -19.17 -5.03 -2.74
C GLY A 137 -18.44 -4.65 -1.44
N PHE A 138 -19.06 -3.70 -0.72
CA PHE A 138 -18.51 -3.13 0.51
C PHE A 138 -18.28 -4.17 1.62
N SER A 139 -19.11 -5.22 1.70
CA SER A 139 -18.98 -6.29 2.71
C SER A 139 -17.70 -7.10 2.53
N PHE A 140 -17.28 -7.36 1.28
CA PHE A 140 -16.01 -8.03 0.98
C PHE A 140 -14.85 -7.15 1.46
N ILE A 141 -14.86 -5.88 1.05
CA ILE A 141 -13.78 -4.93 1.38
C ILE A 141 -13.66 -4.74 2.89
N LEU A 142 -14.80 -4.66 3.59
CA LEU A 142 -14.82 -4.54 5.04
C LEU A 142 -14.19 -5.78 5.69
N THR A 143 -14.60 -6.98 5.29
CA THR A 143 -14.04 -8.23 5.83
C THR A 143 -12.54 -8.35 5.55
N ALA A 144 -12.12 -8.05 4.32
CA ALA A 144 -10.70 -8.04 3.95
C ALA A 144 -9.89 -7.04 4.75
N SER A 145 -10.43 -5.84 4.99
CA SER A 145 -9.75 -4.82 5.79
C SER A 145 -9.60 -5.22 7.25
N VAL A 146 -10.54 -6.00 7.81
CA VAL A 146 -10.44 -6.55 9.17
C VAL A 146 -9.32 -7.59 9.25
N PHE A 147 -9.25 -8.52 8.30
CA PHE A 147 -8.11 -9.46 8.23
C PHE A 147 -6.78 -8.75 8.06
N THR A 148 -6.71 -7.75 7.18
CA THR A 148 -5.52 -6.92 7.00
C THR A 148 -5.14 -6.16 8.28
N ALA A 149 -6.11 -5.62 9.03
CA ALA A 149 -5.86 -4.97 10.30
C ALA A 149 -5.27 -5.93 11.34
N ILE A 150 -5.79 -7.16 11.42
CA ILE A 150 -5.26 -8.22 12.29
C ILE A 150 -3.81 -8.55 11.89
N PHE A 151 -3.56 -8.78 10.59
CA PHE A 151 -2.22 -9.05 10.11
C PHE A 151 -1.26 -7.89 10.35
N LEU A 152 -1.73 -6.65 10.24
CA LEU A 152 -0.93 -5.46 10.54
C LEU A 152 -0.44 -5.48 11.99
N VAL A 153 -1.31 -5.80 12.96
CA VAL A 153 -0.92 -5.93 14.37
C VAL A 153 0.07 -7.08 14.60
N ILE A 154 -0.17 -8.25 13.98
CA ILE A 154 0.70 -9.43 14.12
C ILE A 154 2.09 -9.17 13.51
N SER A 155 2.13 -8.42 12.41
CA SER A 155 3.35 -8.16 11.63
C SER A 155 4.33 -7.19 12.31
N LYS A 156 3.95 -6.59 13.44
CA LYS A 156 4.76 -5.64 14.23
C LYS A 156 6.19 -6.11 14.48
N SER A 157 6.38 -7.39 14.81
CA SER A 157 7.70 -7.95 15.15
C SER A 157 8.45 -8.54 13.95
N LEU A 158 7.72 -9.04 12.94
CA LEU A 158 8.29 -9.89 11.89
C LEU A 158 8.78 -9.11 10.66
N LEU A 159 8.07 -8.05 10.27
CA LEU A 159 8.35 -7.31 9.03
C LEU A 159 8.90 -5.90 9.26
N ASN A 160 9.49 -5.66 10.43
CA ASN A 160 9.94 -4.31 10.80
C ASN A 160 11.11 -3.84 9.90
N GLY A 161 10.94 -2.67 9.27
CA GLY A 161 11.94 -2.09 8.36
C GLY A 161 11.97 -2.69 6.95
N ILE A 162 11.00 -3.53 6.57
CA ILE A 162 10.90 -4.11 5.22
C ILE A 162 9.98 -3.25 4.35
N GLY A 163 10.53 -2.72 3.24
CA GLY A 163 9.75 -2.03 2.22
C GLY A 163 8.73 -2.97 1.56
N GLY A 164 7.50 -2.50 1.35
CA GLY A 164 6.41 -3.30 0.78
C GLY A 164 5.50 -4.01 1.80
N LYS A 165 5.78 -3.92 3.11
CA LYS A 165 4.97 -4.53 4.20
C LYS A 165 3.46 -4.26 4.07
N LEU A 166 3.06 -3.01 3.85
CA LEU A 166 1.64 -2.64 3.85
C LEU A 166 0.86 -3.31 2.71
N GLY A 167 1.48 -3.43 1.53
CA GLY A 167 0.87 -4.08 0.38
C GLY A 167 0.75 -5.59 0.54
N THR A 168 1.76 -6.25 1.14
CA THR A 168 1.70 -7.70 1.38
C THR A 168 0.61 -8.06 2.39
N LEU A 169 0.42 -7.26 3.44
CA LEU A 169 -0.65 -7.45 4.42
C LEU A 169 -2.04 -7.25 3.81
N ALA A 170 -2.18 -6.25 2.93
CA ALA A 170 -3.41 -6.04 2.18
C ALA A 170 -3.72 -7.24 1.26
N PHE A 171 -2.72 -7.71 0.52
CA PHE A 171 -2.85 -8.89 -0.34
C PHE A 171 -3.25 -10.14 0.46
N LEU A 172 -2.62 -10.40 1.60
CA LEU A 172 -2.97 -11.51 2.48
C LEU A 172 -4.41 -11.42 2.99
N GLY A 173 -4.85 -10.24 3.44
CA GLY A 173 -6.22 -10.05 3.94
C GLY A 173 -7.29 -10.27 2.85
N VAL A 174 -7.06 -9.74 1.65
CA VAL A 174 -7.94 -9.95 0.49
C VAL A 174 -7.98 -11.42 0.09
N SER A 175 -6.82 -12.08 0.02
CA SER A 175 -6.70 -13.49 -0.36
C SER A 175 -7.40 -14.42 0.62
N MET A 176 -7.24 -14.16 1.93
CA MET A 176 -7.93 -14.93 2.97
C MET A 176 -9.44 -14.73 2.92
N THR A 177 -9.90 -13.50 2.68
CA THR A 177 -11.34 -13.21 2.54
C THR A 177 -11.93 -13.92 1.32
N TYR A 178 -11.22 -13.90 0.20
CA TYR A 178 -11.63 -14.60 -1.01
C TYR A 178 -11.68 -16.12 -0.80
N LEU A 179 -10.67 -16.71 -0.16
CA LEU A 179 -10.65 -18.13 0.18
C LEU A 179 -11.81 -18.53 1.09
N LEU A 180 -12.12 -17.69 2.08
CA LEU A 180 -13.23 -17.92 3.00
C LEU A 180 -14.56 -17.88 2.24
N LEU A 181 -14.79 -16.88 1.40
CA LEU A 181 -15.99 -16.81 0.56
C LEU A 181 -16.11 -17.99 -0.42
N TYR A 182 -14.98 -18.47 -0.95
CA TYR A 182 -14.97 -19.64 -1.82
C TYR A 182 -15.34 -20.94 -1.06
N LEU A 183 -14.96 -21.07 0.21
CA LEU A 183 -15.26 -22.26 1.03
C LEU A 183 -16.74 -22.32 1.47
N PHE A 184 -17.35 -21.16 1.71
CA PHE A 184 -18.74 -21.05 2.17
C PHE A 184 -19.77 -20.93 1.02
N LYS A 185 -19.32 -20.99 -0.23
CA LYS A 185 -20.16 -20.97 -1.43
C LYS A 185 -20.18 -22.35 -2.08
#